data_AF-A0A8C3P5I3-F1
#
_entry.id   AF-A0A8C3P5I3-F1
#
_cell.length_a   1.000
_cell.length_b   1.000
_cell.length_c   1.000
_cell.angle_alpha   90.00
_cell.angle_beta   90.00
_cell.angle_gamma   90.00
#
_symmetry.space_group_name_H-M   'P 1'
#
loop_
_entity.id
_entity.type
_entity.pdbx_description
1 polymer ?
#
loop_
_entity_poly.entity_id
_entity_poly.type
_entity_poly.pdbx_seq_one_letter_code
_entity_poly.pdbx_strand_id
1 'polypeptide(L)'
;IPMVISLFQSFYTDEDTNLMKKFKLYVEDNWNKCDMVTIFLFIIGVTCRMLNSTFQAGRTILAIDFMVFTLRLIHIFAIHKQLGPKIIIVERMMKDVFFFLFFLSVWLIAYGVTTQALLHPDDSQVEWIFRRVLYRPYLQIFGQIPLDEIDTSRTYPRNCTFNPLQILQENTPSCPNSYANWLVILLLVIFLLVTNVLLMNLLIAMFSYTFQVVQGNTDIFWKVQRYNLIVEYHGRPALAPPFIIINHITLVLRRLFNKMEHKKKHLGELLTNVIKQLQSLTLSKDMVHTQNSRASWISFSQESHFIFNYECQESTNKKLNLITI
;
A
#
# COMPACT_ATOMS: atom_id res chain seq x y z
N ILE A 1 4.60 -0.07 5.59
CA ILE A 1 4.58 0.92 6.70
C ILE A 1 3.66 2.11 6.37
N PRO A 2 3.82 2.87 5.26
CA PRO A 2 2.90 3.97 4.92
C PRO A 2 1.45 3.51 4.69
N MET A 3 1.23 2.34 4.08
CA MET A 3 -0.11 1.74 3.91
C MET A 3 -0.80 1.41 5.24
N VAL A 4 -0.05 0.92 6.23
CA VAL A 4 -0.61 0.59 7.55
C VAL A 4 -0.96 1.89 8.29
N ILE A 5 -0.10 2.90 8.18
CA ILE A 5 -0.35 4.23 8.74
C ILE A 5 -1.56 4.90 8.07
N SER A 6 -1.70 4.82 6.73
CA SER A 6 -2.82 5.40 5.99
C SER A 6 -4.15 4.68 6.25
N LEU A 7 -4.14 3.35 6.35
CA LEU A 7 -5.30 2.55 6.75
C LEU A 7 -5.77 2.91 8.18
N PHE A 8 -4.84 3.11 9.12
CA PHE A 8 -5.20 3.50 10.49
C PHE A 8 -5.63 4.97 10.62
N GLN A 9 -5.05 5.88 9.83
CA GLN A 9 -5.50 7.27 9.75
C GLN A 9 -6.92 7.36 9.15
N SER A 10 -7.23 6.50 8.17
CA SER A 10 -8.58 6.31 7.64
C SER A 10 -9.57 5.75 8.66
N PHE A 11 -9.11 5.04 9.68
CA PHE A 11 -9.93 4.59 10.82
C PHE A 11 -10.07 5.66 11.92
N TYR A 12 -9.36 6.79 11.85
CA TYR A 12 -9.35 7.84 12.89
C TYR A 12 -10.10 9.10 12.46
N THR A 13 -10.06 9.49 11.18
CA THR A 13 -10.97 10.50 10.64
C THR A 13 -12.34 9.88 10.44
N ASP A 14 -13.23 10.14 11.38
CA ASP A 14 -14.67 9.81 11.42
C ASP A 14 -15.44 10.57 10.33
N GLU A 15 -15.07 10.32 9.07
CA GLU A 15 -15.89 10.69 7.91
C GLU A 15 -16.27 9.40 7.20
N ASP A 16 -17.57 9.12 7.18
CA ASP A 16 -18.30 8.05 6.48
C ASP A 16 -18.14 8.10 4.94
N THR A 17 -16.97 8.49 4.46
CA THR A 17 -16.57 8.27 3.08
C THR A 17 -16.02 6.86 2.98
N ASN A 18 -16.86 5.95 2.43
CA ASN A 18 -16.59 4.52 2.18
C ASN A 18 -15.09 4.19 2.15
N LEU A 19 -14.63 3.32 3.06
CA LEU A 19 -13.23 2.84 3.10
C LEU A 19 -12.70 2.40 1.73
N MET A 20 -13.57 1.90 0.87
CA MET A 20 -13.26 1.55 -0.52
C MET A 20 -12.89 2.75 -1.41
N LYS A 21 -13.53 3.92 -1.23
CA LYS A 21 -13.16 5.15 -1.95
C LYS A 21 -11.79 5.65 -1.51
N LYS A 22 -11.48 5.62 -0.21
CA LYS A 22 -10.15 5.98 0.32
C LYS A 22 -9.06 5.00 -0.10
N PHE A 23 -9.35 3.69 -0.09
CA PHE A 23 -8.43 2.67 -0.62
C PHE A 23 -8.19 2.86 -2.12
N LYS A 24 -9.23 3.17 -2.90
CA LYS A 24 -9.10 3.46 -4.32
C LYS A 24 -8.21 4.69 -4.57
N LEU A 25 -8.41 5.77 -3.81
CA LEU A 25 -7.55 6.97 -3.85
C LEU A 25 -6.10 6.65 -3.44
N TYR A 26 -5.89 5.81 -2.42
CA TYR A 26 -4.54 5.40 -2.01
C TYR A 26 -3.83 4.58 -3.09
N VAL A 27 -4.55 3.67 -3.74
CA VAL A 27 -4.04 2.82 -4.83
C VAL A 27 -3.87 3.62 -6.12
N GLU A 28 -4.45 4.82 -6.27
CA GLU A 28 -4.31 5.62 -7.48
C GLU A 28 -2.89 6.22 -7.62
N ASP A 29 -2.26 6.57 -6.49
CA ASP A 29 -0.89 7.09 -6.45
C ASP A 29 0.15 6.02 -6.84
N ASN A 30 0.98 6.34 -7.83
CA ASN A 30 2.00 5.45 -8.36
C ASN A 30 3.08 5.10 -7.31
N TRP A 31 3.40 6.02 -6.39
CA TRP A 31 4.37 5.76 -5.33
C TRP A 31 3.84 4.77 -4.29
N ASN A 32 2.54 4.85 -4.01
CA ASN A 32 1.86 3.91 -3.12
C ASN A 32 1.72 2.54 -3.78
N LYS A 33 1.48 2.45 -5.10
CA LYS A 33 1.54 1.16 -5.83
C LYS A 33 2.91 0.51 -5.70
N CYS A 34 3.99 1.28 -5.88
CA CYS A 34 5.36 0.79 -5.73
C CYS A 34 5.64 0.25 -4.33
N ASP A 35 5.14 0.92 -3.28
CA ASP A 35 5.21 0.41 -1.91
C ASP A 35 4.50 -0.92 -1.72
N MET A 36 3.29 -1.03 -2.27
CA MET A 36 2.49 -2.23 -2.14
C MET A 36 3.20 -3.43 -2.76
N VAL A 37 3.80 -3.22 -3.94
CA VAL A 37 4.61 -4.23 -4.63
C VAL A 37 5.83 -4.61 -3.79
N THR A 38 6.52 -3.63 -3.20
CA THR A 38 7.72 -3.87 -2.36
C THR A 38 7.37 -4.68 -1.11
N ILE A 39 6.32 -4.29 -0.38
CA ILE A 39 5.88 -5.03 0.82
C ILE A 39 5.44 -6.46 0.46
N PHE A 40 4.77 -6.62 -0.68
CA PHE A 40 4.35 -7.94 -1.16
C PHE A 40 5.55 -8.83 -1.52
N LEU A 41 6.54 -8.29 -2.24
CA LEU A 41 7.80 -8.99 -2.57
C LEU A 41 8.58 -9.37 -1.32
N PHE A 42 8.63 -8.49 -0.31
CA PHE A 42 9.25 -8.78 0.98
C PHE A 42 8.57 -9.96 1.70
N ILE A 43 7.23 -9.98 1.77
CA ILE A 43 6.49 -11.08 2.39
C ILE A 43 6.78 -12.40 1.66
N ILE A 44 6.70 -12.40 0.33
CA ILE A 44 7.04 -13.59 -0.48
C ILE A 44 8.47 -14.04 -0.22
N GLY A 45 9.43 -13.11 -0.22
CA GLY A 45 10.84 -13.40 0.01
C GLY A 45 11.09 -14.04 1.38
N VAL A 46 10.41 -13.56 2.43
CA VAL A 46 10.47 -14.13 3.77
C VAL A 46 9.80 -15.50 3.81
N THR A 47 8.60 -15.67 3.23
CA THR A 47 7.90 -16.96 3.18
C THR A 47 8.71 -18.02 2.44
N CYS A 48 9.27 -17.69 1.27
CA CYS A 48 10.14 -18.58 0.50
C CYS A 48 11.44 -18.92 1.24
N ARG A 49 11.94 -18.04 2.10
CA ARG A 49 13.11 -18.30 2.94
C ARG A 49 12.82 -19.28 4.08
N MET A 50 11.58 -19.34 4.58
CA MET A 50 11.19 -20.29 5.64
C MET A 50 11.08 -21.74 5.14
N LEU A 51 10.98 -21.94 3.83
CA LEU A 51 10.91 -23.26 3.21
C LEU A 51 12.31 -23.70 2.75
N ASN A 52 12.78 -24.86 3.25
CA ASN A 52 14.11 -25.40 2.90
C ASN A 52 14.30 -25.60 1.39
N SER A 53 13.24 -25.95 0.65
CA SER A 53 13.29 -26.16 -0.80
C SER A 53 13.54 -24.87 -1.59
N THR A 54 13.06 -23.72 -1.11
CA THR A 54 13.13 -22.44 -1.83
C THR A 54 14.09 -21.43 -1.20
N PHE A 55 14.99 -21.89 -0.34
CA PHE A 55 15.88 -21.00 0.43
C PHE A 55 16.73 -20.07 -0.46
N GLN A 56 17.32 -20.60 -1.53
CA GLN A 56 18.16 -19.81 -2.46
C GLN A 56 17.34 -18.81 -3.28
N ALA A 57 16.13 -19.19 -3.68
CA ALA A 57 15.20 -18.30 -4.36
C ALA A 57 14.78 -17.15 -3.41
N GLY A 58 14.43 -17.46 -2.16
CA GLY A 58 14.10 -16.47 -1.13
C GLY A 58 15.24 -15.47 -0.88
N ARG A 59 16.50 -15.94 -0.83
CA ARG A 59 17.68 -15.05 -0.73
C ARG A 59 17.78 -14.08 -1.92
N THR A 60 17.54 -14.57 -3.13
CA THR A 60 17.62 -13.76 -4.35
C THR A 60 16.50 -12.72 -4.41
N ILE A 61 15.27 -13.10 -4.05
CA ILE A 61 14.12 -12.19 -3.98
C ILE A 61 14.38 -11.08 -2.95
N LEU A 62 14.87 -11.42 -1.76
CA LEU A 62 15.19 -10.43 -0.71
C LEU A 62 16.32 -9.47 -1.12
N ALA A 63 17.29 -9.93 -1.92
CA ALA A 63 18.36 -9.07 -2.43
C ALA A 63 17.82 -8.03 -3.43
N ILE A 64 16.91 -8.45 -4.32
CA ILE A 64 16.24 -7.54 -5.26
C ILE A 64 15.32 -6.57 -4.51
N ASP A 65 14.58 -7.07 -3.53
CA ASP A 65 13.68 -6.29 -2.69
C ASP A 65 14.44 -5.19 -1.91
N PHE A 66 15.62 -5.49 -1.38
CA PHE A 66 16.49 -4.49 -0.77
C PHE A 66 16.84 -3.34 -1.74
N MET A 67 17.14 -3.64 -3.01
CA MET A 67 17.41 -2.61 -4.01
C MET A 67 16.18 -1.69 -4.19
N VAL A 68 14.97 -2.24 -4.28
CA VAL A 68 13.73 -1.45 -4.39
C VAL A 68 13.50 -0.60 -3.12
N PHE A 69 13.75 -1.16 -1.93
CA PHE A 69 13.70 -0.40 -0.68
C PHE A 69 14.68 0.77 -0.65
N THR A 70 15.89 0.60 -1.18
CA THR A 70 16.86 1.70 -1.26
C THR A 70 16.43 2.79 -2.25
N LEU A 71 15.82 2.43 -3.38
CA LEU A 71 15.25 3.42 -4.32
C LEU A 71 14.18 4.27 -3.64
N ARG A 72 13.42 3.72 -2.68
CA ARG A 72 12.45 4.50 -1.92
C ARG A 72 13.07 5.59 -1.03
N LEU A 73 14.34 5.45 -0.63
CA LEU A 73 15.03 6.52 0.09
C LEU A 73 15.18 7.78 -0.76
N ILE A 74 15.24 7.66 -2.09
CA ILE A 74 15.28 8.81 -3.01
C ILE A 74 14.04 9.68 -2.84
N HIS A 75 12.86 9.07 -2.68
CA HIS A 75 11.61 9.81 -2.44
C HIS A 75 11.64 10.57 -1.09
N ILE A 76 12.28 10.01 -0.05
CA ILE A 76 12.46 10.71 1.23
C ILE A 76 13.43 11.88 1.06
N PHE A 77 14.54 11.67 0.34
CA PHE A 77 15.51 12.72 0.06
C PHE A 77 14.97 13.83 -0.84
N ALA A 78 13.87 13.60 -1.57
CA ALA A 78 13.18 14.62 -2.34
C ALA A 78 12.66 15.80 -1.48
N ILE A 79 12.49 15.60 -0.17
CA ILE A 79 12.10 16.64 0.80
C ILE A 79 13.26 17.63 1.04
N HIS A 80 14.50 17.19 0.88
CA HIS A 80 15.68 17.99 1.23
C HIS A 80 15.84 19.22 0.33
N LYS A 81 16.18 20.37 0.92
CA LYS A 81 16.25 21.67 0.22
C LYS A 81 17.18 21.70 -0.99
N GLN A 82 18.27 20.95 -0.94
CA GLN A 82 19.28 20.95 -2.02
C GLN A 82 19.13 19.77 -2.99
N LEU A 83 18.51 18.66 -2.56
CA LEU A 83 18.43 17.43 -3.35
C LEU A 83 17.06 17.29 -4.04
N GLY A 84 16.00 17.81 -3.45
CA GLY A 84 14.64 17.77 -3.98
C GLY A 84 14.51 18.32 -5.39
N PRO A 85 14.94 19.57 -5.66
CA PRO A 85 14.84 20.13 -7.02
C PRO A 85 15.57 19.28 -8.05
N LYS A 86 16.74 18.71 -7.71
CA LYS A 86 17.53 17.85 -8.59
C LYS A 86 16.80 16.54 -8.90
N ILE A 87 16.16 15.92 -7.92
CA ILE A 87 15.39 14.67 -8.09
C ILE A 87 14.19 14.91 -9.02
N ILE A 88 13.47 16.03 -8.85
CA ILE A 88 12.33 16.40 -9.73
C ILE A 88 12.80 16.62 -11.18
N ILE A 89 13.98 17.20 -11.38
CA ILE A 89 14.57 17.35 -12.71
C ILE A 89 14.83 15.97 -13.35
N VAL A 90 15.46 15.05 -12.62
CA VAL A 90 15.74 13.69 -13.11
C VAL A 90 14.44 12.96 -13.48
N GLU A 91 13.40 13.06 -12.66
CA GLU A 91 12.09 12.45 -12.95
C GLU A 91 11.51 12.96 -14.28
N ARG A 92 11.66 14.26 -14.57
CA ARG A 92 11.15 14.84 -15.83
C ARG A 92 12.00 14.45 -17.04
N MET A 93 13.31 14.31 -16.88
CA MET A 93 14.22 13.84 -17.92
C MET A 93 13.99 12.38 -18.32
N MET A 94 13.35 11.57 -17.46
CA MET A 94 13.03 10.17 -17.79
C MET A 94 12.21 10.04 -19.08
N LYS A 95 11.37 11.02 -19.42
CA LYS A 95 10.62 11.01 -20.70
C LYS A 95 11.56 11.06 -21.90
N ASP A 96 12.62 11.86 -21.82
CA ASP A 96 13.65 11.95 -22.87
C ASP A 96 14.45 10.65 -22.94
N VAL A 97 14.76 10.04 -21.78
CA VAL A 97 15.41 8.71 -21.70
C VAL A 97 14.58 7.65 -22.43
N PHE A 98 13.26 7.61 -22.22
CA PHE A 98 12.39 6.62 -22.86
C PHE A 98 12.34 6.79 -24.38
N PHE A 99 12.24 8.03 -24.86
CA PHE A 99 12.27 8.32 -26.30
C PHE A 99 13.62 7.91 -26.92
N PHE A 100 14.72 8.23 -26.25
CA PHE A 100 16.05 7.81 -26.68
C PHE A 100 16.22 6.29 -26.69
N LEU A 101 15.80 5.61 -25.63
CA LEU A 101 15.90 4.16 -25.50
C LEU A 101 15.11 3.44 -26.59
N PHE A 102 14.02 4.02 -27.09
CA PHE A 102 13.29 3.50 -28.24
C PHE A 102 14.16 3.47 -29.52
N PHE A 103 14.77 4.60 -29.91
CA PHE A 103 15.66 4.62 -31.09
C PHE A 103 16.89 3.73 -30.90
N LEU A 104 17.48 3.76 -29.70
CA LEU A 104 18.62 2.90 -29.39
C LEU A 104 18.25 1.42 -29.52
N SER A 105 17.09 1.01 -29.00
CA SER A 105 16.63 -0.38 -29.04
C SER A 105 16.40 -0.85 -30.48
N VAL A 106 15.74 -0.03 -31.32
CA VAL A 106 15.52 -0.36 -32.73
C VAL A 106 16.85 -0.53 -33.47
N TRP A 107 17.79 0.40 -33.28
CA TRP A 107 19.10 0.34 -33.91
C TRP A 107 19.95 -0.83 -33.41
N LEU A 108 19.93 -1.08 -32.10
CA LEU A 108 20.67 -2.15 -31.45
C LEU A 108 20.19 -3.52 -31.89
N ILE A 109 18.87 -3.73 -31.99
CA ILE A 109 18.29 -4.99 -32.49
C ILE A 109 18.68 -5.21 -33.95
N ALA A 110 18.58 -4.18 -34.81
CA ALA A 110 18.96 -4.29 -36.21
C ALA A 110 20.42 -4.71 -36.36
N TYR A 111 21.35 -4.00 -35.71
CA TYR A 111 22.77 -4.33 -35.74
C TYR A 111 23.07 -5.71 -35.13
N GLY A 112 22.48 -6.03 -33.98
CA GLY A 112 22.71 -7.27 -33.25
C GLY A 112 22.25 -8.51 -34.02
N VAL A 113 21.05 -8.46 -34.61
CA VAL A 113 20.51 -9.57 -35.42
C VAL A 113 21.32 -9.76 -36.70
N THR A 114 21.68 -8.67 -37.39
CA THR A 114 22.51 -8.75 -38.60
C THR A 114 23.89 -9.33 -38.29
N THR A 115 24.53 -8.88 -37.21
CA THR A 115 25.86 -9.39 -36.81
C THR A 115 25.81 -10.87 -36.40
N GLN A 116 24.77 -11.29 -35.67
CA GLN A 116 24.57 -12.69 -35.31
C GLN A 116 24.38 -13.57 -36.56
N ALA A 117 23.55 -13.12 -37.51
CA ALA A 117 23.29 -13.87 -38.74
C ALA A 117 24.52 -14.01 -39.64
N LEU A 118 25.39 -12.99 -39.66
CA LEU A 118 26.63 -13.00 -40.46
C LEU A 118 27.73 -13.87 -39.82
N LEU A 119 27.89 -13.84 -38.50
CA LEU A 119 28.96 -14.56 -37.81
C LEU A 119 28.58 -16.01 -37.45
N HIS A 120 27.34 -16.26 -37.02
CA HIS A 120 26.92 -17.57 -36.49
C HIS A 120 25.52 -17.95 -37.02
N PRO A 121 25.40 -18.38 -38.29
CA PRO A 121 24.13 -18.71 -38.90
C PRO A 121 23.45 -19.96 -38.30
N ASP A 122 24.24 -20.93 -37.83
CA ASP A 122 23.75 -22.26 -37.41
C ASP A 122 23.53 -22.39 -35.89
N ASP A 123 23.70 -21.30 -35.13
CA ASP A 123 23.45 -21.29 -33.68
C ASP A 123 21.95 -21.38 -33.41
N SER A 124 21.52 -22.44 -32.72
CA SER A 124 20.12 -22.66 -32.31
C SER A 124 19.85 -22.39 -30.83
N GLN A 125 20.90 -22.10 -30.03
CA GLN A 125 20.76 -21.85 -28.60
C GLN A 125 20.25 -20.43 -28.31
N VAL A 126 19.00 -20.34 -27.85
CA VAL A 126 18.31 -19.06 -27.58
C VAL A 126 19.04 -18.15 -26.59
N GLU A 127 19.66 -18.73 -25.55
CA GLU A 127 20.39 -17.97 -24.53
C GLU A 127 21.60 -17.24 -25.13
N TRP A 128 22.35 -17.93 -25.98
CA TRP A 128 23.54 -17.38 -26.64
C TRP A 128 23.16 -16.35 -27.69
N ILE A 129 22.10 -16.62 -28.47
CA ILE A 129 21.56 -15.67 -29.44
C ILE A 129 21.16 -14.37 -28.72
N PHE A 130 20.40 -14.44 -27.63
CA PHE A 130 19.96 -13.25 -26.89
C PHE A 130 21.15 -12.46 -26.34
N ARG A 131 22.16 -13.15 -25.78
CA ARG A 131 23.38 -12.53 -25.28
C ARG A 131 24.19 -11.85 -26.39
N ARG A 132 24.29 -12.45 -27.58
CA ARG A 132 25.04 -11.89 -28.72
C ARG A 132 24.28 -10.75 -29.42
N VAL A 133 22.96 -10.84 -29.53
CA VAL A 133 22.12 -9.84 -30.22
C VAL A 133 21.90 -8.60 -29.37
N LEU A 134 21.71 -8.74 -28.05
CA LEU A 134 21.38 -7.58 -27.20
C LEU A 134 22.54 -7.15 -26.32
N TYR A 135 23.04 -8.07 -25.49
CA TYR A 135 23.99 -7.73 -24.44
C TYR A 135 25.35 -7.28 -24.99
N ARG A 136 25.88 -7.96 -26.03
CA ARG A 136 27.18 -7.58 -26.61
C ARG A 136 27.15 -6.21 -27.31
N PRO A 137 26.21 -5.91 -28.24
CA PRO A 137 26.09 -4.57 -28.83
C PRO A 137 25.86 -3.45 -27.81
N TYR A 138 25.12 -3.74 -26.74
CA TYR A 138 24.94 -2.78 -25.64
C TYR A 138 26.28 -2.39 -24.99
N LEU A 139 27.17 -3.36 -24.73
CA LEU A 139 28.49 -3.09 -24.16
C LEU A 139 29.43 -2.34 -25.10
N GLN A 140 29.30 -2.52 -26.42
CA GLN A 140 30.09 -1.80 -27.41
C GLN A 140 29.86 -0.29 -27.35
N ILE A 141 28.65 0.16 -27.00
CA ILE A 141 28.33 1.58 -26.81
C ILE A 141 29.21 2.18 -25.69
N PHE A 142 29.50 1.42 -24.65
CA PHE A 142 30.37 1.83 -23.54
C PHE A 142 31.87 1.61 -23.80
N GLY A 143 32.25 1.23 -25.03
CA GLY A 143 33.65 1.05 -25.43
C GLY A 143 34.23 -0.33 -25.15
N GLN A 144 33.43 -1.31 -24.69
CA GLN A 144 33.88 -2.70 -24.57
C GLN A 144 33.66 -3.42 -25.90
N ILE A 145 34.68 -3.38 -26.77
CA ILE A 145 34.61 -3.97 -28.11
C ILE A 145 35.45 -5.26 -28.14
N PRO A 146 34.84 -6.45 -28.12
CA PRO A 146 35.57 -7.72 -28.20
C PRO A 146 36.01 -7.99 -29.65
N LEU A 147 37.06 -7.29 -30.10
CA LEU A 147 37.61 -7.44 -31.46
C LEU A 147 38.04 -8.88 -31.76
N ASP A 148 38.56 -9.61 -30.75
CA ASP A 148 39.04 -10.99 -30.91
C ASP A 148 37.93 -11.99 -31.27
N GLU A 149 36.68 -11.66 -30.99
CA GLU A 149 35.51 -12.49 -31.31
C GLU A 149 34.85 -12.12 -32.64
N ILE A 150 34.95 -10.85 -33.05
CA ILE A 150 34.27 -10.30 -34.23
C ILE A 150 35.18 -10.43 -35.46
N ASP A 151 36.47 -10.13 -35.29
CA ASP A 151 37.44 -10.14 -36.37
C ASP A 151 38.10 -11.51 -36.50
N THR A 152 37.66 -12.29 -37.48
CA THR A 152 38.20 -13.63 -37.78
C THR A 152 39.70 -13.62 -38.08
N SER A 153 40.30 -12.48 -38.45
CA SER A 153 41.75 -12.38 -38.68
C SER A 153 42.56 -12.30 -37.38
N ARG A 154 41.92 -11.89 -36.28
CA ARG A 154 42.51 -11.78 -34.93
C ARG A 154 42.10 -12.92 -34.01
N THR A 155 41.13 -13.73 -34.42
CA THR A 155 40.64 -14.85 -33.60
C THR A 155 41.75 -15.85 -33.32
N TYR A 156 42.14 -15.94 -32.05
CA TYR A 156 43.06 -16.97 -31.55
C TYR A 156 42.38 -18.34 -31.61
N PRO A 157 43.10 -19.44 -31.92
CA PRO A 157 42.50 -20.78 -31.94
C PRO A 157 41.89 -21.12 -30.57
N ARG A 158 40.55 -21.07 -30.52
CA ARG A 158 39.73 -21.60 -29.44
C ARG A 158 39.17 -22.95 -29.88
N ASN A 159 38.86 -23.81 -28.91
CA ASN A 159 38.07 -25.03 -29.15
C ASN A 159 36.65 -24.60 -29.56
N CYS A 160 36.42 -24.43 -30.85
CA CYS A 160 35.13 -24.09 -31.44
C CYS A 160 34.76 -25.09 -32.55
N THR A 161 33.47 -25.19 -32.83
CA THR A 161 32.93 -26.20 -33.74
C THR A 161 32.00 -25.57 -34.77
N PHE A 162 32.00 -26.09 -36.00
CA PHE A 162 31.01 -25.73 -37.05
C PHE A 162 29.83 -26.71 -37.11
N ASN A 163 29.90 -27.85 -36.42
CA ASN A 163 28.86 -28.88 -36.45
C ASN A 163 27.69 -28.51 -35.52
N PRO A 164 26.46 -28.34 -36.04
CA PRO A 164 25.30 -27.94 -35.22
C PRO A 164 24.95 -28.96 -34.14
N LEU A 165 25.18 -30.26 -34.40
CA LEU A 165 24.92 -31.32 -33.42
C LEU A 165 25.86 -31.26 -32.21
N GLN A 166 27.13 -30.91 -32.41
CA GLN A 166 28.12 -30.78 -31.32
C GLN A 166 27.91 -29.50 -30.51
N ILE A 167 27.39 -28.43 -31.14
CA ILE A 167 27.01 -27.19 -30.44
C ILE A 167 25.86 -27.48 -29.46
N LEU A 168 24.87 -28.27 -29.87
CA LEU A 168 23.70 -28.58 -29.05
C LEU A 168 24.02 -29.60 -27.93
N GLN A 169 24.81 -30.62 -28.22
CA GLN A 169 25.03 -31.75 -27.31
C GLN A 169 26.16 -31.50 -26.30
N GLU A 170 27.21 -30.76 -26.67
CA GLU A 170 28.40 -30.54 -25.84
C GLU A 170 28.53 -29.10 -25.33
N ASN A 171 27.57 -28.22 -25.64
CA ASN A 171 27.62 -26.78 -25.31
C ASN A 171 28.95 -26.11 -25.73
N THR A 172 29.50 -26.54 -26.88
CA THR A 172 30.72 -25.96 -27.43
C THR A 172 30.41 -24.67 -28.21
N PRO A 173 31.26 -23.63 -28.12
CA PRO A 173 31.03 -22.38 -28.82
C PRO A 173 31.14 -22.58 -30.34
N SER A 174 30.24 -21.95 -31.09
CA SER A 174 30.31 -21.89 -32.54
C SER A 174 31.47 -21.03 -33.02
N CYS A 175 32.17 -21.50 -34.05
CA CYS A 175 33.20 -20.69 -34.72
C CYS A 175 32.54 -19.58 -35.56
N PRO A 176 33.15 -18.38 -35.66
CA PRO A 176 32.65 -17.32 -36.52
C PRO A 176 32.90 -17.65 -38.00
N ASN A 177 31.93 -17.31 -38.85
CA ASN A 177 32.06 -17.45 -40.30
C ASN A 177 32.91 -16.30 -40.88
N SER A 178 33.92 -16.64 -41.70
CA SER A 178 34.83 -15.66 -42.31
C SER A 178 34.32 -15.05 -43.63
N TYR A 179 33.24 -15.59 -44.21
CA TYR A 179 32.78 -15.20 -45.56
C TYR A 179 32.48 -13.70 -45.70
N ALA A 180 31.76 -13.11 -44.74
CA ALA A 180 31.34 -11.71 -44.76
C ALA A 180 31.88 -10.90 -43.58
N ASN A 181 33.05 -11.27 -43.03
CA ASN A 181 33.63 -10.57 -41.88
C ASN A 181 33.89 -9.07 -42.18
N TRP A 182 34.34 -8.73 -43.39
CA TRP A 182 34.54 -7.32 -43.79
C TRP A 182 33.28 -6.46 -43.61
N LEU A 183 32.11 -7.03 -43.88
CA LEU A 183 30.82 -6.36 -43.71
C LEU A 183 30.48 -6.18 -42.23
N VAL A 184 30.81 -7.16 -41.39
CA VAL A 184 30.61 -7.08 -39.94
C VAL A 184 31.48 -5.97 -39.33
N ILE A 185 32.73 -5.86 -39.75
CA ILE A 185 33.63 -4.77 -39.33
C ILE A 185 33.10 -3.41 -39.79
N LEU A 186 32.62 -3.32 -41.03
CA LEU A 186 31.99 -2.10 -41.56
C LEU A 186 30.75 -1.73 -40.74
N LEU A 187 29.87 -2.69 -40.45
CA LEU A 187 28.67 -2.49 -39.63
C LEU A 187 29.03 -2.06 -38.21
N LEU A 188 30.12 -2.58 -37.62
CA LEU A 188 30.61 -2.15 -36.32
C LEU A 188 31.02 -0.66 -36.34
N VAL A 189 31.75 -0.21 -37.36
CA VAL A 189 32.14 1.21 -37.49
C VAL A 189 30.91 2.10 -37.63
N ILE A 190 29.96 1.73 -38.49
CA ILE A 190 28.71 2.49 -38.67
C ILE A 190 27.90 2.49 -37.36
N PHE A 191 27.79 1.35 -36.68
CA PHE A 191 27.08 1.22 -35.41
C PHE A 191 27.67 2.16 -34.35
N LEU A 192 28.99 2.18 -34.19
CA LEU A 192 29.68 3.05 -33.24
C LEU A 192 29.52 4.53 -33.60
N LEU A 193 29.56 4.88 -34.89
CA LEU A 193 29.34 6.25 -35.34
C LEU A 193 27.91 6.71 -35.02
N VAL A 194 26.90 5.92 -35.39
CA VAL A 194 25.50 6.28 -35.14
C VAL A 194 25.20 6.32 -33.64
N THR A 195 25.70 5.36 -32.85
CA THR A 195 25.41 5.32 -31.41
C THR A 195 26.19 6.36 -30.62
N ASN A 196 27.52 6.40 -30.74
CA ASN A 196 28.37 7.22 -29.88
C ASN A 196 28.50 8.66 -30.38
N VAL A 197 28.53 8.89 -31.70
CA VAL A 197 28.69 10.25 -32.24
C VAL A 197 27.34 10.94 -32.43
N LEU A 198 26.30 10.22 -32.86
CA LEU A 198 24.99 10.82 -33.12
C LEU A 198 24.04 10.67 -31.92
N LEU A 199 23.69 9.44 -31.54
CA LEU A 199 22.64 9.20 -30.55
C LEU A 199 23.05 9.69 -29.15
N MET A 200 24.22 9.29 -28.63
CA MET A 200 24.66 9.69 -27.29
C MET A 200 24.81 11.21 -27.15
N ASN A 201 25.35 11.90 -28.17
CA ASN A 201 25.47 13.36 -28.15
C ASN A 201 24.11 14.06 -28.24
N LEU A 202 23.16 13.49 -28.99
CA LEU A 202 21.79 13.98 -29.00
C LEU A 202 21.14 13.81 -27.61
N LEU A 203 21.35 12.68 -26.93
CA LEU A 203 20.83 12.48 -25.57
C LEU A 203 21.36 13.54 -24.59
N ILE A 204 22.66 13.82 -24.66
CA ILE A 204 23.30 14.87 -23.85
C ILE A 204 22.67 16.23 -24.16
N ALA A 205 22.45 16.54 -25.44
CA ALA A 205 21.81 17.79 -25.86
C ALA A 205 20.36 17.91 -25.36
N MET A 206 19.58 16.83 -25.47
CA MET A 206 18.20 16.78 -24.97
C MET A 206 18.15 16.97 -23.46
N PHE A 207 18.99 16.25 -22.71
CA PHE A 207 19.11 16.45 -21.25
C PHE A 207 19.55 17.86 -20.91
N SER A 208 20.48 18.47 -21.65
CA SER A 208 20.88 19.85 -21.40
C SER A 208 19.72 20.82 -21.60
N TYR A 209 18.94 20.64 -22.68
CA TYR A 209 17.75 21.45 -22.95
C TYR A 209 16.67 21.28 -21.88
N THR A 210 16.28 20.04 -21.55
CA THR A 210 15.27 19.80 -20.50
C THR A 210 15.78 20.20 -19.13
N PHE A 211 17.08 20.06 -18.83
CA PHE A 211 17.67 20.58 -17.59
C PHE A 211 17.42 22.08 -17.45
N GLN A 212 17.74 22.86 -18.48
CA GLN A 212 17.58 24.32 -18.46
C GLN A 212 16.11 24.74 -18.34
N VAL A 213 15.22 24.14 -19.13
CA VAL A 213 13.78 24.45 -19.12
C VAL A 213 13.14 24.08 -17.79
N VAL A 214 13.48 22.90 -17.25
CA VAL A 214 12.91 22.40 -16.00
C VAL A 214 13.47 23.17 -14.81
N GLN A 215 14.77 23.50 -14.80
CA GLN A 215 15.40 24.27 -13.73
C GLN A 215 14.79 25.67 -13.55
N GLY A 216 14.36 26.33 -14.62
CA GLY A 216 13.69 27.64 -14.54
C GLY A 216 12.38 27.63 -13.75
N ASN A 217 11.71 26.48 -13.67
CA ASN A 217 10.41 26.31 -12.99
C ASN A 217 10.47 25.41 -11.74
N THR A 218 11.58 24.69 -11.50
CA THR A 218 11.68 23.69 -10.42
C THR A 218 11.56 24.26 -9.03
N ASP A 219 11.98 25.51 -8.81
CA ASP A 219 11.90 26.11 -7.48
C ASP A 219 10.46 26.29 -7.00
N ILE A 220 9.55 26.61 -7.92
CA ILE A 220 8.11 26.73 -7.62
C ILE A 220 7.53 25.34 -7.36
N PHE A 221 7.78 24.39 -8.26
CA PHE A 221 7.30 23.00 -8.10
C PHE A 221 7.82 22.36 -6.82
N TRP A 222 9.10 22.53 -6.50
CA TRP A 222 9.70 21.98 -5.29
C TRP A 222 9.12 22.61 -4.02
N LYS A 223 8.88 23.93 -4.01
CA LYS A 223 8.22 24.61 -2.87
C LYS A 223 6.80 24.08 -2.65
N VAL A 224 6.03 23.83 -3.71
CA VAL A 224 4.68 23.26 -3.63
C VAL A 224 4.73 21.81 -3.14
N GLN A 225 5.61 20.98 -3.71
CA GLN A 225 5.80 19.59 -3.28
C GLN A 225 6.21 19.50 -1.81
N ARG A 226 7.15 20.36 -1.39
CA ARG A 226 7.58 20.45 0.00
C ARG A 226 6.43 20.86 0.92
N TYR A 227 5.60 21.82 0.52
CA TYR A 227 4.43 22.22 1.32
C TYR A 227 3.48 21.04 1.53
N ASN A 228 3.11 20.33 0.48
CA ASN A 228 2.22 19.16 0.55
C ASN A 228 2.78 18.07 1.49
N LEU A 229 4.08 17.78 1.38
CA LEU A 229 4.74 16.82 2.26
C LEU A 229 4.78 17.30 3.71
N ILE A 230 5.07 18.58 3.99
CA ILE A 230 5.05 19.11 5.37
C ILE A 230 3.66 18.96 5.99
N VAL A 231 2.60 19.31 5.25
CA VAL A 231 1.21 19.15 5.71
C VAL A 231 0.92 17.68 6.01
N GLU A 232 1.36 16.76 5.14
CA GLU A 232 1.19 15.33 5.36
C GLU A 232 1.95 14.82 6.60
N TYR A 233 3.21 15.22 6.79
CA TYR A 233 4.03 14.83 7.93
C TYR A 233 3.52 15.43 9.25
N HIS A 234 2.98 16.65 9.23
CA HIS A 234 2.38 17.27 10.41
C HIS A 234 1.14 16.49 10.91
N GLY A 235 0.44 15.81 10.01
CA GLY A 235 -0.69 14.93 10.35
C GLY A 235 -0.30 13.55 10.87
N ARG A 236 1.00 13.20 10.89
CA ARG A 236 1.49 11.88 11.33
C ARG A 236 1.95 11.92 12.80
N PRO A 237 1.80 10.82 13.56
CA PRO A 237 2.26 10.77 14.94
C PRO A 237 3.78 10.99 15.01
N ALA A 238 4.25 11.80 15.95
CA ALA A 238 5.63 12.27 16.07
C ALA A 238 6.69 11.19 16.39
N LEU A 239 6.28 9.93 16.61
CA LEU A 239 7.22 8.86 16.94
C LEU A 239 7.92 8.31 15.68
N ALA A 240 9.22 8.07 15.81
CA ALA A 240 10.01 7.45 14.75
C ALA A 240 9.43 6.08 14.33
N PRO A 241 9.61 5.66 13.07
CA PRO A 241 9.07 4.39 12.53
C PRO A 241 9.25 3.14 13.41
N PRO A 242 10.39 2.89 14.12
CA PRO A 242 10.50 1.73 15.00
C PRO A 242 9.58 1.79 16.24
N PHE A 243 9.23 2.98 16.74
CA PHE A 243 8.41 3.16 17.95
C PHE A 243 6.92 3.39 17.67
N ILE A 244 6.53 3.44 16.39
CA ILE A 244 5.14 3.67 15.99
C ILE A 244 4.21 2.55 16.44
N ILE A 245 4.72 1.33 16.59
CA ILE A 245 3.97 0.14 17.04
C ILE A 245 3.42 0.37 18.45
N ILE A 246 4.20 0.99 19.34
CA ILE A 246 3.78 1.29 20.72
C ILE A 246 2.60 2.28 20.71
N ASN A 247 2.69 3.32 19.88
CA ASN A 247 1.59 4.27 19.72
C ASN A 247 0.32 3.57 19.19
N HIS A 248 0.44 2.71 18.18
CA HIS A 248 -0.69 1.93 17.67
C HIS A 248 -1.33 1.04 18.76
N ILE A 249 -0.52 0.37 19.58
CA ILE A 249 -1.03 -0.46 20.69
C ILE A 249 -1.77 0.40 21.72
N THR A 250 -1.21 1.54 22.13
CA THR A 250 -1.86 2.44 23.10
C THR A 250 -3.19 3.03 22.58
N LEU A 251 -3.28 3.33 21.29
CA LEU A 251 -4.50 3.83 20.65
C LEU A 251 -5.59 2.76 20.54
N VAL A 252 -5.22 1.53 20.17
CA VAL A 252 -6.16 0.39 20.15
C VAL A 252 -6.67 0.11 21.55
N LEU A 253 -5.78 0.11 22.56
CA LEU A 253 -6.16 -0.04 23.96
C LEU A 253 -7.12 1.06 24.40
N ARG A 254 -6.86 2.34 24.11
CA ARG A 254 -7.79 3.45 24.42
C ARG A 254 -9.17 3.26 23.81
N ARG A 255 -9.27 2.79 22.56
CA ARG A 255 -10.58 2.49 21.93
C ARG A 255 -11.29 1.33 22.61
N LEU A 256 -10.57 0.26 22.95
CA LEU A 256 -11.15 -0.87 23.68
C LEU A 256 -11.67 -0.42 25.05
N PHE A 257 -10.90 0.41 25.78
CA PHE A 257 -11.33 0.98 27.06
C PHE A 257 -12.56 1.89 26.91
N ASN A 258 -12.58 2.82 25.95
CA ASN A 258 -13.73 3.70 25.73
C ASN A 258 -14.99 2.93 25.29
N LYS A 259 -14.84 1.86 24.49
CA LYS A 259 -15.95 0.99 24.08
C LYS A 259 -16.49 0.18 25.26
N MET A 260 -15.61 -0.27 26.16
CA MET A 260 -16.03 -0.91 27.42
C MET A 260 -16.74 0.08 28.35
N GLU A 261 -16.29 1.34 28.41
CA GLU A 261 -16.92 2.38 29.23
C GLU A 261 -18.31 2.75 28.71
N HIS A 262 -18.49 2.87 27.39
CA HIS A 262 -19.81 3.04 26.76
C HIS A 262 -20.75 1.86 27.03
N LYS A 263 -20.25 0.62 26.93
CA LYS A 263 -21.04 -0.58 27.23
C LYS A 263 -21.43 -0.65 28.72
N LYS A 264 -20.54 -0.19 29.61
CA LYS A 264 -20.80 -0.10 31.06
C LYS A 264 -21.84 0.97 31.39
N LYS A 265 -21.79 2.15 30.75
CA LYS A 265 -22.81 3.20 30.88
C LYS A 265 -24.18 2.75 30.40
N HIS A 266 -24.24 2.14 29.21
CA HIS A 266 -25.51 1.63 28.65
C HIS A 266 -26.11 0.49 29.50
N LEU A 267 -25.29 -0.40 30.06
CA LEU A 267 -25.75 -1.44 30.99
C LEU A 267 -26.23 -0.84 32.32
N GLY A 268 -25.56 0.20 32.81
CA GLY A 268 -25.98 0.95 34.00
C GLY A 268 -27.32 1.66 33.80
N GLU A 269 -27.55 2.29 32.65
CA GLU A 269 -28.82 2.93 32.30
C GLU A 269 -29.95 1.89 32.16
N LEU A 270 -29.69 0.74 31.53
CA LEU A 270 -30.63 -0.38 31.47
C LEU A 270 -31.01 -0.89 32.87
N LEU A 271 -30.04 -1.09 33.76
CA LEU A 271 -30.29 -1.53 35.13
C LEU A 271 -31.11 -0.49 35.90
N THR A 272 -30.79 0.80 35.73
CA THR A 272 -31.51 1.91 36.38
C THR A 272 -32.95 2.02 35.89
N ASN A 273 -33.18 1.81 34.59
CA ASN A 273 -34.52 1.80 34.01
C ASN A 273 -35.34 0.60 34.49
N VAL A 274 -34.72 -0.59 34.59
CA VAL A 274 -35.37 -1.78 35.15
C VAL A 274 -35.72 -1.57 36.64
N ILE A 275 -34.83 -0.97 37.43
CA ILE A 275 -35.10 -0.67 38.85
C ILE A 275 -36.25 0.33 38.98
N LYS A 276 -36.27 1.42 38.19
CA LYS A 276 -37.39 2.36 38.17
C LYS A 276 -38.72 1.69 37.81
N GLN A 277 -38.68 0.77 36.87
CA GLN A 277 -39.87 0.03 36.42
C GLN A 277 -40.37 -0.94 37.50
N LEU A 278 -39.47 -1.66 38.18
CA LEU A 278 -39.81 -2.49 39.33
C LEU A 278 -40.37 -1.67 40.51
N GLN A 279 -39.80 -0.49 40.76
CA GLN A 279 -40.24 0.40 41.84
C GLN A 279 -41.62 1.02 41.54
N SER A 280 -41.94 1.28 40.26
CA SER A 280 -43.28 1.68 39.84
C SER A 280 -44.32 0.55 39.98
N LEU A 281 -43.91 -0.70 39.77
CA LEU A 281 -44.76 -1.89 39.94
C LEU A 281 -45.02 -2.21 41.42
N THR A 282 -44.05 -2.01 42.32
CA THR A 282 -44.28 -2.14 43.77
C THR A 282 -45.18 -1.03 44.30
N LEU A 283 -44.96 0.24 43.90
CA LEU A 283 -45.86 1.35 44.26
C LEU A 283 -47.29 1.11 43.77
N SER A 284 -47.47 0.55 42.57
CA SER A 284 -48.79 0.17 42.07
C SER A 284 -49.43 -0.96 42.89
N LYS A 285 -48.65 -1.95 43.37
CA LYS A 285 -49.16 -3.03 44.23
C LYS A 285 -49.57 -2.50 45.61
N ASP A 286 -48.77 -1.59 46.17
CA ASP A 286 -49.07 -0.97 47.47
C ASP A 286 -50.32 -0.08 47.39
N MET A 287 -50.51 0.67 46.30
CA MET A 287 -51.74 1.44 46.09
C MET A 287 -52.99 0.54 45.97
N VAL A 288 -52.91 -0.58 45.25
CA VAL A 288 -54.03 -1.54 45.14
C VAL A 288 -54.34 -2.19 46.48
N HIS A 289 -53.32 -2.56 47.26
CA HIS A 289 -53.52 -3.13 48.60
C HIS A 289 -54.16 -2.12 49.56
N THR A 290 -53.75 -0.85 49.49
CA THR A 290 -54.31 0.24 50.30
C THR A 290 -55.76 0.55 49.90
N GLN A 291 -56.09 0.45 48.61
CA GLN A 291 -57.44 0.67 48.09
C GLN A 291 -58.40 -0.47 48.46
N ASN A 292 -57.93 -1.72 48.46
CA ASN A 292 -58.69 -2.87 48.97
C ASN A 292 -58.92 -2.78 50.48
N SER A 293 -57.91 -2.36 51.26
CA SER A 293 -58.09 -2.10 52.69
C SER A 293 -59.12 -0.98 52.92
N ARG A 294 -59.07 0.12 52.16
CA ARG A 294 -60.08 1.20 52.25
C ARG A 294 -61.48 0.75 51.90
N ALA A 295 -61.65 -0.09 50.87
CA ALA A 295 -62.95 -0.65 50.50
C ALA A 295 -63.54 -1.52 51.61
N SER A 296 -62.68 -2.31 52.30
CA SER A 296 -63.06 -3.09 53.48
C SER A 296 -63.42 -2.23 54.70
N TRP A 297 -62.79 -1.07 54.88
CA TRP A 297 -63.15 -0.12 55.96
C TRP A 297 -64.45 0.63 55.65
N ILE A 298 -64.73 0.94 54.38
CA ILE A 298 -65.97 1.61 53.95
C ILE A 298 -67.16 0.66 54.09
N SER A 299 -67.01 -0.62 53.76
CA SER A 299 -68.07 -1.62 54.00
C SER A 299 -68.35 -1.80 55.51
N PHE A 300 -67.31 -1.84 56.35
CA PHE A 300 -67.44 -1.90 57.81
C PHE A 300 -68.08 -0.62 58.41
N SER A 301 -67.80 0.55 57.83
CA SER A 301 -68.41 1.83 58.23
C SER A 301 -69.89 1.94 57.85
N GLN A 302 -70.32 1.32 56.76
CA GLN A 302 -71.73 1.31 56.34
C GLN A 302 -72.56 0.35 57.19
N GLU A 303 -71.99 -0.77 57.59
CA GLU A 303 -72.62 -1.76 58.47
C GLU A 303 -72.82 -1.21 59.89
N SER A 304 -71.85 -0.44 60.41
CA SER A 304 -71.94 0.23 61.71
C SER A 304 -72.94 1.40 61.72
N HIS A 305 -73.06 2.18 60.64
CA HIS A 305 -74.11 3.22 60.53
C HIS A 305 -75.53 2.64 60.46
N PHE A 306 -75.69 1.44 59.90
CA PHE A 306 -76.99 0.75 59.86
C PHE A 306 -77.40 0.24 61.25
N ILE A 307 -76.46 -0.27 62.04
CA ILE A 307 -76.69 -0.68 63.44
C ILE A 307 -77.02 0.54 64.32
N PHE A 308 -76.30 1.66 64.17
CA PHE A 308 -76.51 2.87 64.96
C PHE A 308 -77.88 3.53 64.70
N ASN A 309 -78.38 3.50 63.46
CA ASN A 309 -79.72 4.02 63.14
C ASN A 309 -80.84 3.09 63.65
N TYR A 310 -80.61 1.78 63.72
CA TYR A 310 -81.57 0.85 64.33
C TYR A 310 -81.69 1.06 65.84
N GLU A 311 -80.56 1.26 66.55
CA GLU A 311 -80.55 1.54 68.00
C GLU A 311 -81.07 2.96 68.35
N CYS A 312 -80.87 3.96 67.47
CA CYS A 312 -81.43 5.30 67.69
C CYS A 312 -82.96 5.35 67.53
N GLN A 313 -83.54 4.56 66.62
CA GLN A 313 -84.99 4.53 66.41
C GLN A 313 -85.74 3.81 67.56
N GLU A 314 -85.09 2.85 68.20
CA GLU A 314 -85.63 2.15 69.38
C GLU A 314 -85.54 3.01 70.66
N SER A 315 -84.54 3.89 70.76
CA SER A 315 -84.36 4.83 71.89
C SER A 315 -85.34 6.02 71.86
N THR A 316 -85.71 6.52 70.68
CA THR A 316 -86.72 7.60 70.54
C THR A 316 -88.15 7.13 70.81
N ASN A 317 -88.51 5.88 70.53
CA ASN A 317 -89.83 5.34 70.85
C ASN A 317 -90.03 5.04 72.35
N LYS A 318 -88.95 4.82 73.12
CA LYS A 318 -89.02 4.68 74.59
C LYS A 318 -89.10 6.01 75.35
N LYS A 319 -88.78 7.14 74.71
CA LYS A 319 -88.82 8.48 75.35
C LYS A 319 -90.11 9.28 75.08
N LEU A 320 -90.96 8.88 74.14
CA LEU A 320 -92.24 9.57 73.88
C LEU A 320 -93.43 9.09 74.75
N ASN A 321 -93.33 7.95 75.45
CA ASN A 321 -94.40 7.44 76.31
C ASN A 321 -94.31 7.87 77.79
N LEU A 322 -93.40 8.79 78.16
CA LEU A 322 -93.26 9.27 79.54
C LEU A 322 -93.64 10.75 79.76
N ILE A 323 -94.26 11.42 78.77
CA ILE A 323 -94.66 12.84 78.88
C ILE A 323 -96.17 13.05 78.61
N THR A 324 -97.01 12.02 78.79
CA THR A 324 -98.48 12.24 78.80
C THR A 324 -99.14 11.42 79.92
N ILE A 325 -99.55 12.15 80.97
CA ILE A 325 -100.38 11.80 82.13
C ILE A 325 -99.66 11.08 83.29
#